data_AF-A0A1I0Y1E1-F1
#
_entry.id   AF-A0A1I0Y1E1-F1
#
_cell.length_a   1.000
_cell.length_b   1.000
_cell.length_c   1.000
_cell.angle_alpha   90.00
_cell.angle_beta   90.00
_cell.angle_gamma   90.00
#
_symmetry.space_group_name_H-M   'P 1'
#
loop_
_entity.id
_entity.type
_entity.pdbx_description
1 polymer ?
#
loop_
_entity_poly.entity_id
_entity_poly.type
_entity_poly.pdbx_seq_one_letter_code
_entity_poly.pdbx_strand_id
1 'polypeptide(L)'
;MEPIADAARFTVRLRTVLRTRAFDQMVFLRLVPPAGSSETWSGDIGMSAQRRDLAYANYFTDGSGTSYEVCDPLRARVRHRTDEIVLDVPLRCLPEGEVLVKVLSLTGYFRSDAARPWSQDRARFPAPIVLR
;
A
#
# COMPACT_ATOMS: atom_id res chain seq x y z
N MET A 1 -7.36 -20.50 -6.77
CA MET A 1 -6.96 -19.51 -5.75
C MET A 1 -8.15 -18.60 -5.58
N GLU A 2 -8.99 -18.89 -4.59
CA GLU A 2 -10.27 -18.21 -4.43
C GLU A 2 -10.06 -16.72 -4.08
N PRO A 3 -10.91 -15.83 -4.61
CA PRO A 3 -10.99 -14.47 -4.11
C PRO A 3 -11.38 -14.52 -2.62
N ILE A 4 -10.72 -13.72 -1.80
CA ILE A 4 -11.22 -13.46 -0.45
C ILE A 4 -12.40 -12.52 -0.69
N ALA A 5 -13.63 -12.99 -0.45
CA ALA A 5 -14.85 -12.26 -0.79
C ALA A 5 -14.90 -10.84 -0.19
N ASP A 6 -14.12 -10.59 0.87
CA ASP A 6 -14.09 -9.33 1.63
C ASP A 6 -12.72 -8.62 1.59
N ALA A 7 -11.90 -8.84 0.56
CA ALA A 7 -10.61 -8.14 0.42
C ALA A 7 -10.22 -7.82 -1.03
N ALA A 8 -9.64 -6.64 -1.23
CA ALA A 8 -8.98 -6.30 -2.48
C ALA A 8 -7.51 -6.75 -2.45
N ARG A 9 -7.05 -7.35 -3.55
CA ARG A 9 -5.65 -7.78 -3.71
C ARG A 9 -4.83 -6.70 -4.40
N PHE A 10 -3.82 -6.21 -3.70
CA PHE A 10 -2.78 -5.36 -4.26
C PHE A 10 -1.58 -6.22 -4.63
N THR A 11 -1.16 -6.17 -5.89
CA THR A 11 0.08 -6.79 -6.36
C THR A 11 1.00 -5.72 -6.91
N VAL A 12 2.15 -5.54 -6.27
CA VAL A 12 3.15 -4.56 -6.68
C VAL A 12 4.37 -5.29 -7.16
N ARG A 13 4.70 -5.12 -8.44
CA ARG A 13 5.93 -5.62 -9.04
C ARG A 13 7.01 -4.56 -8.92
N LEU A 14 8.14 -4.92 -8.34
CA LEU A 14 9.34 -4.10 -8.26
C LEU A 14 10.32 -4.52 -9.35
N ARG A 15 11.29 -3.65 -9.65
CA ARG A 15 12.42 -4.02 -10.54
C ARG A 15 13.23 -5.17 -9.94
N THR A 16 13.39 -5.17 -8.62
CA THR A 16 14.09 -6.22 -7.88
C THR A 16 13.64 -6.25 -6.42
N VAL A 17 13.27 -7.43 -5.93
CA VAL A 17 12.99 -7.68 -4.51
C VAL A 17 14.21 -8.32 -3.86
N LEU A 18 14.92 -7.53 -3.04
CA LEU A 18 16.09 -7.97 -2.29
C LEU A 18 15.67 -8.95 -1.19
N ARG A 19 16.43 -10.05 -1.04
CA ARG A 19 16.10 -11.15 -0.12
C ARG A 19 16.44 -10.85 1.34
N THR A 20 17.61 -10.30 1.60
CA THR A 20 18.10 -9.99 2.95
C THR A 20 18.92 -8.71 2.92
N ARG A 21 18.58 -7.77 3.79
CA ARG A 21 19.31 -6.50 3.98
C ARG A 21 19.11 -6.02 5.43
N ALA A 22 19.98 -5.11 5.85
CA ALA A 22 19.84 -4.37 7.11
C ALA A 22 18.74 -3.29 7.07
N PHE A 23 18.05 -3.15 5.94
CA PHE A 23 16.97 -2.21 5.70
C PHE A 23 15.79 -2.92 5.02
N ASP A 24 14.60 -2.34 5.14
CA ASP A 24 13.40 -2.76 4.44
C ASP A 24 13.28 -2.01 3.10
N GLN A 25 12.95 -2.75 2.04
CA GLN A 25 12.35 -2.21 0.83
C GLN A 25 10.85 -2.10 1.09
N MET A 26 10.36 -0.88 1.10
CA MET A 26 9.01 -0.54 1.49
C MET A 26 8.23 -0.09 0.27
N VAL A 27 6.96 -0.44 0.22
CA VAL A 27 5.99 0.04 -0.76
C VAL A 27 4.86 0.69 0.00
N PHE A 28 4.51 1.90 -0.42
CA PHE A 28 3.39 2.67 0.10
C PHE A 28 2.41 2.94 -1.05
N LEU A 29 1.15 2.60 -0.83
CA LEU A 29 0.05 2.92 -1.73
C LEU A 29 -0.82 3.95 -1.03
N ARG A 30 -0.79 5.18 -1.55
CA ARG A 30 -1.69 6.23 -1.09
C ARG A 30 -2.92 6.25 -1.98
N LEU A 31 -4.09 6.06 -1.38
CA LEU A 31 -5.39 6.14 -2.04
C LEU A 31 -5.96 7.54 -1.80
N VAL A 32 -6.38 8.22 -2.85
CA VAL A 32 -7.07 9.51 -2.75
C VAL A 32 -8.24 9.59 -3.73
N PRO A 33 -9.25 10.41 -3.47
CA PRO A 33 -10.34 10.64 -4.41
C PRO A 33 -9.84 11.12 -5.79
N PRO A 34 -10.58 10.84 -6.88
CA PRO A 34 -10.30 11.39 -8.19
C PRO A 34 -10.29 12.93 -8.19
N ALA A 35 -9.54 13.52 -9.13
CA ALA A 35 -9.52 14.97 -9.28
C ALA A 35 -10.93 15.50 -9.60
N GLY A 36 -11.38 16.51 -8.85
CA GLY A 36 -12.73 17.07 -8.98
C GLY A 36 -13.81 16.36 -8.16
N SER A 37 -13.47 15.29 -7.43
CA SER A 37 -14.36 14.71 -6.42
C SER A 37 -14.54 15.66 -5.23
N SER A 38 -15.74 15.65 -4.63
CA SER A 38 -16.04 16.33 -3.35
C SER A 38 -15.68 15.50 -2.12
N GLU A 39 -15.26 14.25 -2.32
CA GLU A 39 -14.87 13.36 -1.23
C GLU A 39 -13.56 13.83 -0.58
N THR A 40 -13.46 13.66 0.74
CA THR A 40 -12.30 14.08 1.52
C THR A 40 -11.52 12.92 2.13
N TRP A 41 -11.98 11.68 1.92
CA TRP A 41 -11.32 10.50 2.47
C TRP A 41 -9.89 10.33 1.94
N SER A 42 -9.08 9.55 2.64
CA SER A 42 -7.78 9.11 2.13
C SER A 42 -7.41 7.74 2.67
N GLY A 43 -6.61 6.98 1.92
CA GLY A 43 -6.09 5.68 2.35
C GLY A 43 -4.57 5.64 2.30
N ASP A 44 -3.96 4.88 3.20
CA ASP A 44 -2.53 4.63 3.24
C ASP A 44 -2.27 3.15 3.51
N ILE A 45 -1.60 2.48 2.57
CA ILE A 45 -1.24 1.07 2.67
C ILE A 45 0.27 0.95 2.61
N GLY A 46 0.90 0.46 3.66
CA GLY A 46 2.34 0.21 3.69
C GLY A 46 2.63 -1.28 3.71
N MET A 47 3.68 -1.73 3.01
CA MET A 47 4.17 -3.10 3.08
C MET A 47 5.68 -3.19 2.86
N SER A 48 6.33 -4.09 3.58
CA SER A 48 7.76 -4.39 3.44
C SER A 48 7.99 -5.65 2.60
N ALA A 49 9.04 -5.65 1.78
CA ALA A 49 9.44 -6.77 0.93
C ALA A 49 10.26 -7.84 1.69
N GLN A 50 10.88 -7.48 2.81
CA GLN A 50 11.75 -8.37 3.61
C GLN A 50 10.97 -8.91 4.81
N ARG A 51 10.34 -8.01 5.56
CA ARG A 51 9.50 -8.30 6.73
C ARG A 51 8.03 -8.41 6.34
N ARG A 52 7.53 -9.65 6.25
CA ARG A 52 6.18 -9.97 5.74
C ARG A 52 5.05 -9.62 6.71
N ASP A 53 5.36 -9.49 7.98
CA ASP A 53 4.49 -9.06 9.08
C ASP A 53 4.43 -7.54 9.23
N LEU A 54 5.26 -6.81 8.49
CA LEU A 54 5.24 -5.36 8.42
C LEU A 54 4.44 -4.90 7.21
N ALA A 55 3.13 -5.00 7.34
CA ALA A 55 2.18 -4.38 6.42
C ALA A 55 0.96 -3.84 7.17
N TYR A 56 0.34 -2.80 6.63
CA TYR A 56 -0.88 -2.20 7.17
C TYR A 56 -1.72 -1.56 6.07
N ALA A 57 -2.98 -1.28 6.41
CA ALA A 57 -3.84 -0.37 5.67
C ALA A 57 -4.63 0.50 6.65
N ASN A 58 -4.59 1.81 6.44
CA ASN A 58 -5.38 2.79 7.16
C ASN A 58 -6.30 3.49 6.16
N TYR A 59 -7.56 3.67 6.54
CA TYR A 59 -8.55 4.39 5.74
C TYR A 59 -9.18 5.49 6.58
N PHE A 60 -8.89 6.74 6.23
CA PHE A 60 -9.45 7.93 6.85
C PHE A 60 -10.72 8.31 6.09
N THR A 61 -11.88 8.12 6.71
CA THR A 61 -13.21 8.22 6.05
C THR A 61 -13.59 9.65 5.68
N ASP A 62 -13.02 10.65 6.36
CA ASP A 62 -13.35 12.06 6.18
C ASP A 62 -12.10 12.94 5.92
N GLY A 63 -10.91 12.34 5.92
CA GLY A 63 -9.64 13.05 5.76
C GLY A 63 -9.21 13.92 6.94
N SER A 64 -9.99 13.95 8.03
CA SER A 64 -9.69 14.75 9.23
C SER A 64 -8.59 14.13 10.10
N GLY A 65 -8.32 12.84 9.91
CA GLY A 65 -7.46 12.05 10.79
C GLY A 65 -8.15 11.57 12.06
N THR A 66 -9.44 11.90 12.27
CA THR A 66 -10.18 11.56 13.49
C THR A 66 -11.18 10.42 13.30
N SER A 67 -11.65 10.19 12.07
CA SER A 67 -12.47 9.02 11.71
C SER A 67 -11.67 8.13 10.77
N TYR A 68 -11.32 6.93 11.23
CA TYR A 68 -10.47 6.03 10.46
C TYR A 68 -10.68 4.55 10.81
N GLU A 69 -10.49 3.71 9.80
CA GLU A 69 -10.41 2.26 9.90
C GLU A 69 -8.94 1.81 9.86
N VAL A 70 -8.57 0.84 10.70
CA VAL A 70 -7.21 0.31 10.78
C VAL A 70 -7.20 -1.19 10.54
N CYS A 71 -6.36 -1.59 9.61
CA CYS A 71 -5.99 -2.97 9.34
C CYS A 71 -4.48 -3.13 9.56
N ASP A 72 -4.08 -3.43 10.79
CA ASP A 72 -2.68 -3.62 11.21
C ASP A 72 -2.64 -4.66 12.35
N PRO A 73 -1.83 -5.73 12.27
CA PRO A 73 -0.96 -6.10 11.16
C PRO A 73 -1.69 -6.79 10.01
N LEU A 74 -1.24 -6.50 8.79
CA LEU A 74 -1.49 -7.33 7.62
C LEU A 74 -0.25 -8.15 7.29
N ARG A 75 -0.45 -9.21 6.49
CA ARG A 75 0.65 -10.11 6.10
C ARG A 75 0.86 -10.10 4.59
N ALA A 76 1.98 -9.53 4.16
CA ALA A 76 2.39 -9.54 2.76
C ALA A 76 2.93 -10.91 2.33
N ARG A 77 2.68 -11.28 1.07
CA ARG A 77 3.30 -12.43 0.40
C ARG A 77 4.32 -11.92 -0.60
N VAL A 78 5.56 -12.35 -0.45
CA VAL A 78 6.67 -11.88 -1.30
C VAL A 78 7.09 -13.00 -2.25
N ARG A 79 7.07 -12.71 -3.55
CA ARG A 79 7.42 -13.64 -4.62
C ARG A 79 8.71 -13.18 -5.27
N HIS A 80 9.84 -13.62 -4.74
CA HIS A 80 11.18 -13.26 -5.24
C HIS A 80 11.48 -13.72 -6.67
N ARG A 81 10.73 -14.69 -7.22
CA ARG A 81 10.93 -15.13 -8.62
C ARG A 81 10.33 -14.14 -9.63
N THR A 82 9.30 -13.42 -9.24
CA THR A 82 8.57 -12.46 -10.09
C THR A 82 8.78 -11.02 -9.65
N ASP A 83 9.57 -10.81 -8.59
CA ASP A 83 9.79 -9.53 -7.92
C ASP A 83 8.48 -8.85 -7.49
N GLU A 84 7.53 -9.63 -6.96
CA GLU A 84 6.22 -9.14 -6.53
C GLU A 84 6.07 -9.13 -5.01
N ILE A 85 5.39 -8.12 -4.50
CA ILE A 85 4.79 -8.08 -3.16
C ILE A 85 3.29 -8.08 -3.33
N VAL A 86 2.61 -9.03 -2.68
CA VAL A 86 1.16 -9.19 -2.74
C VAL A 86 0.60 -8.95 -1.35
N LEU A 87 -0.42 -8.08 -1.25
CA LEU A 87 -1.14 -7.81 -0.02
C LEU A 87 -2.64 -7.92 -0.27
N ASP A 88 -3.32 -8.72 0.53
CA ASP A 88 -4.78 -8.76 0.55
C ASP A 88 -5.24 -7.78 1.65
N VAL A 89 -5.98 -6.73 1.28
CA VAL A 89 -6.46 -5.68 2.20
C VAL A 89 -7.98 -5.82 2.36
N PRO A 90 -8.49 -5.95 3.61
CA PRO A 90 -9.93 -6.03 3.84
C PRO A 90 -10.68 -4.80 3.29
N LEU A 91 -11.86 -5.02 2.69
CA LEU A 91 -12.64 -3.94 2.07
C LEU A 91 -13.04 -2.83 3.05
N ARG A 92 -13.27 -3.15 4.34
CA ARG A 92 -13.52 -2.14 5.38
C ARG A 92 -12.40 -1.12 5.56
N CYS A 93 -11.18 -1.45 5.15
CA CYS A 93 -10.01 -0.57 5.20
C CYS A 93 -9.71 0.08 3.84
N LEU A 94 -10.71 0.13 2.96
CA LEU A 94 -10.65 0.74 1.64
C LEU A 94 -11.88 1.61 1.42
N PRO A 95 -11.77 2.69 0.63
CA PRO A 95 -12.92 3.44 0.15
C PRO A 95 -13.72 2.60 -0.85
N GLU A 96 -15.01 2.89 -0.96
CA GLU A 96 -15.85 2.39 -2.04
C GLU A 96 -15.69 3.27 -3.29
N GLY A 97 -15.59 2.65 -4.47
CA GLY A 97 -15.67 3.38 -5.75
C GLY A 97 -14.31 3.73 -6.39
N GLU A 98 -14.31 4.80 -7.17
CA GLU A 98 -13.14 5.25 -7.94
C GLU A 98 -12.09 5.90 -7.04
N VAL A 99 -10.83 5.52 -7.21
CA VAL A 99 -9.69 6.02 -6.44
C VAL A 99 -8.51 6.34 -7.35
N LEU A 100 -7.73 7.34 -6.99
CA LEU A 100 -6.37 7.51 -7.49
C LEU A 100 -5.41 6.79 -6.55
N VAL A 101 -4.71 5.78 -7.08
CA VAL A 101 -3.62 5.12 -6.36
C VAL A 101 -2.30 5.81 -6.67
N LYS A 102 -1.52 6.14 -5.66
CA LYS A 102 -0.14 6.63 -5.80
C LYS A 102 0.78 5.59 -5.17
N VAL A 103 1.67 4.99 -5.97
CA VAL A 103 2.66 4.03 -5.46
C VAL A 103 3.98 4.75 -5.25
N LEU A 104 4.52 4.62 -4.05
CA LEU A 104 5.88 5.02 -3.71
C LEU A 104 6.63 3.78 -3.23
N SER A 105 7.87 3.63 -3.64
CA SER A 105 8.76 2.64 -3.03
C SER A 105 10.03 3.28 -2.50
N LEU A 106 10.38 2.88 -1.28
CA LEU A 106 11.42 3.49 -0.47
C LEU A 106 12.31 2.39 0.13
N THR A 107 13.48 2.79 0.63
CA THR A 107 14.40 1.93 1.38
C THR A 107 14.71 2.60 2.72
N GLY A 108 14.68 1.84 3.83
CA GLY A 108 14.87 2.37 5.19
C GLY A 108 14.36 1.42 6.27
N TYR A 109 14.09 1.93 7.48
CA TYR A 109 13.41 1.16 8.53
C TYR A 109 11.90 1.43 8.49
N PHE A 110 11.12 0.37 8.39
CA PHE A 110 9.66 0.47 8.27
C PHE A 110 9.02 1.17 9.48
N ARG A 111 8.19 2.19 9.20
CA ARG A 111 7.49 3.07 10.17
C ARG A 111 8.35 3.99 11.04
N SER A 112 9.68 3.84 11.09
CA SER A 112 10.51 4.59 12.04
C SER A 112 11.39 5.68 11.41
N ASP A 113 11.87 5.51 10.18
CA ASP A 113 12.97 6.36 9.72
C ASP A 113 12.59 7.38 8.63
N ALA A 114 12.54 8.63 9.09
CA ALA A 114 12.83 9.85 8.35
C ALA A 114 14.34 10.02 8.03
N ALA A 115 15.16 8.96 8.11
CA ALA A 115 16.58 9.00 7.76
C ALA A 115 16.78 8.74 6.26
N ARG A 116 17.62 9.56 5.64
CA ARG A 116 17.73 9.80 4.18
C ARG A 116 17.65 8.54 3.30
N PRO A 117 16.88 8.57 2.20
CA PRO A 117 16.69 7.41 1.32
C PRO A 117 17.97 7.03 0.57
N TRP A 118 18.30 5.73 0.52
CA TRP A 118 19.36 5.20 -0.36
C TRP A 118 18.88 4.94 -1.80
N SER A 119 17.56 4.83 -2.02
CA SER A 119 16.93 4.74 -3.34
C SER A 119 15.47 5.18 -3.25
N GLN A 120 14.98 5.87 -4.28
CA GLN A 120 13.57 6.28 -4.42
C GLN A 120 13.06 5.83 -5.79
N ASP A 121 11.89 5.21 -5.84
CA ASP A 121 11.18 4.93 -7.08
C ASP A 121 9.71 5.36 -6.95
N ARG A 122 9.08 5.73 -8.08
CA ARG A 122 7.70 6.24 -8.13
C ARG A 122 6.97 5.64 -9.33
N ALA A 123 5.68 5.32 -9.17
CA ALA A 123 4.81 4.96 -10.29
C ALA A 123 3.70 6.00 -10.50
N ARG A 124 3.28 6.16 -11.76
CA ARG A 124 2.13 6.99 -12.16
C ARG A 124 1.03 6.11 -12.72
N PHE A 125 -0.20 6.37 -12.30
CA PHE A 125 -1.40 5.78 -12.90
C PHE A 125 -2.02 6.80 -13.85
N PRO A 126 -2.26 6.45 -15.12
CA PRO A 126 -2.84 7.37 -16.09
C PRO A 126 -4.33 7.63 -15.87
N ALA A 127 -5.04 6.72 -15.18
CA ALA A 127 -6.45 6.83 -14.83
C ALA A 127 -6.68 6.34 -13.38
N PRO A 128 -7.77 6.77 -12.72
CA PRO A 128 -8.24 6.17 -11.47
C PRO A 128 -8.47 4.66 -11.59
N ILE A 129 -8.35 3.96 -10.46
CA ILE A 129 -8.66 2.55 -10.27
C ILE A 129 -9.99 2.45 -9.52
N VAL A 130 -10.85 1.52 -9.88
CA VAL A 130 -12.07 1.25 -9.10
C VAL A 130 -11.75 0.17 -8.06
N LEU A 131 -12.01 0.46 -6.78
CA LEU A 131 -11.97 -0.53 -5.70
C LEU A 131 -13.40 -1.01 -5.41
N ARG A 132 -13.54 -2.33 -5.22
CA ARG A 132 -14.79 -3.02 -4.87
C ARG A 132 -14.47 -4.17 -3.95
#